data_AF-A0A7V9PDZ6-F1
#
_entry.id   AF-A0A7V9PDZ6-F1
#
_cell.length_a   1.000
_cell.length_b   1.000
_cell.length_c   1.000
_cell.angle_alpha   90.00
_cell.angle_beta   90.00
_cell.angle_gamma   90.00
#
_symmetry.space_group_name_H-M   'P 1'
#
loop_
_entity.id
_entity.type
_entity.pdbx_description
1 polymer ?
#
loop_
_entity_poly.entity_id
_entity_poly.type
_entity_poly.pdbx_seq_one_letter_code
_entity_poly.pdbx_strand_id
1 'polypeptide(L)'
;MLSRIAESLFWIGRYVERAEDSARIIDVHHNLLLEDPWVDEAAACGALLDVMGVGADVEAPRAATVIALLALDETTSSSIVGALRCARENARGVREVISSEMWECLNATYHLLGERTDASSAGGQRAFFEFVKERAAVFAGLADSTMSRDDAWRFLGLGRSLERVDMTCRLLTTRWADATGSAGWVTTLRCCAAHEAYLRTYRKAVDSSLAAEFLLLDRLFPRSVYASLSMAERRLAELSPSAGRVGGANDARRILGRARTELEFRSVGELLPDLPEVLRSVQSACVLATDAIAARFFAATQAVPWHEETPWAG
;
A
#
# COMPACT_ATOMS: atom_id res chain seq x y z
N MET A 1 6.64 -13.36 21.62
CA MET A 1 7.40 -12.12 21.33
C MET A 1 7.61 -11.92 19.82
N LEU A 2 8.15 -12.93 19.10
CA LEU A 2 8.36 -12.88 17.64
C LEU A 2 7.09 -12.53 16.81
N SER A 3 5.93 -13.01 17.25
CA SER A 3 4.63 -12.81 16.58
C SER A 3 4.21 -11.34 16.47
N ARG A 4 4.39 -10.58 17.56
CA ARG A 4 4.03 -9.15 17.62
C ARG A 4 5.02 -8.30 16.82
N ILE A 5 6.30 -8.66 16.85
CA ILE A 5 7.35 -8.00 16.06
C ILE A 5 7.03 -8.11 14.57
N ALA A 6 6.71 -9.32 14.09
CA ALA A 6 6.34 -9.58 12.70
C ALA A 6 5.11 -8.76 12.28
N GLU A 7 4.07 -8.75 13.11
CA GLU A 7 2.84 -7.97 12.90
C GLU A 7 3.14 -6.47 12.81
N SER A 8 3.88 -5.91 13.77
CA SER A 8 4.24 -4.50 13.78
C SER A 8 5.02 -4.11 12.53
N LEU A 9 6.01 -4.90 12.10
CA LEU A 9 6.81 -4.62 10.91
C LEU A 9 5.99 -4.69 9.63
N PHE A 10 5.15 -5.70 9.49
CA PHE A 10 4.22 -5.82 8.36
C PHE A 10 3.34 -4.58 8.24
N TRP A 11 2.73 -4.15 9.35
CA TRP A 11 1.86 -2.98 9.35
C TRP A 11 2.60 -1.66 9.18
N ILE A 12 3.83 -1.50 9.71
CA ILE A 12 4.67 -0.32 9.41
C ILE A 12 4.86 -0.20 7.89
N GLY A 13 5.17 -1.30 7.20
CA GLY A 13 5.32 -1.33 5.76
C GLY A 13 4.06 -0.87 5.02
N ARG A 14 2.89 -1.36 5.44
CA ARG A 14 1.59 -0.96 4.84
C ARG A 14 1.28 0.50 5.10
N TYR A 15 1.40 0.97 6.34
CA TYR A 15 1.01 2.33 6.72
C TYR A 15 1.90 3.40 6.08
N VAL A 16 3.21 3.18 5.98
CA VAL A 16 4.10 4.14 5.32
C VAL A 16 3.83 4.21 3.82
N GLU A 17 3.60 3.06 3.16
CA GLU A 17 3.26 3.03 1.74
C GLU A 17 1.89 3.69 1.48
N ARG A 18 0.89 3.41 2.32
CA ARG A 18 -0.43 4.07 2.27
C ARG A 18 -0.34 5.57 2.39
N ALA A 19 0.42 6.07 3.36
CA ALA A 19 0.57 7.49 3.58
C ALA A 19 1.17 8.18 2.35
N GLU A 20 2.16 7.56 1.71
CA GLU A 20 2.77 8.08 0.48
C GLU A 20 1.81 8.00 -0.72
N ASP A 21 1.12 6.88 -0.91
CA ASP A 21 0.17 6.69 -2.01
C ASP A 21 -0.99 7.69 -1.88
N SER A 22 -1.58 7.83 -0.69
CA SER A 22 -2.63 8.81 -0.41
C SER A 22 -2.14 10.24 -0.64
N ALA A 23 -0.95 10.61 -0.16
CA ALA A 23 -0.39 11.94 -0.39
C ALA A 23 -0.23 12.24 -1.88
N ARG A 24 0.27 11.26 -2.65
CA ARG A 24 0.46 11.38 -4.09
C ARG A 24 -0.86 11.49 -4.85
N ILE A 25 -1.84 10.65 -4.52
CA ILE A 25 -3.16 10.68 -5.15
C ILE A 25 -3.85 12.01 -4.88
N ILE A 26 -3.91 12.45 -3.62
CA ILE A 26 -4.60 13.70 -3.26
C ILE A 26 -3.90 14.90 -3.90
N ASP A 27 -2.57 14.95 -3.92
CA ASP A 27 -1.79 16.01 -4.58
C ASP A 27 -2.09 16.06 -6.09
N VAL A 28 -2.09 14.92 -6.79
CA VAL A 28 -2.42 14.86 -8.22
C VAL A 28 -3.85 15.33 -8.49
N HIS A 29 -4.83 14.88 -7.72
CA HIS A 29 -6.23 15.30 -7.86
C HIS A 29 -6.42 16.78 -7.52
N HIS A 30 -5.75 17.29 -6.49
CA HIS A 30 -5.80 18.69 -6.13
C HIS A 30 -5.24 19.58 -7.25
N ASN A 31 -4.09 19.23 -7.84
CA ASN A 31 -3.53 19.96 -8.97
C ASN A 31 -4.46 19.90 -10.21
N LEU A 32 -5.12 18.76 -10.47
CA LEU A 32 -6.08 18.65 -11.57
C LEU A 32 -7.23 19.65 -11.43
N LEU A 33 -7.80 19.80 -10.23
CA LEU A 33 -8.88 20.75 -9.95
C LEU A 33 -8.43 22.22 -10.08
N LEU A 34 -7.15 22.51 -9.82
CA LEU A 34 -6.58 23.84 -10.00
C LEU A 34 -6.28 24.16 -11.46
N GLU A 35 -5.88 23.16 -12.25
CA GLU A 35 -5.51 23.32 -13.67
C GLU A 35 -6.72 23.41 -14.60
N ASP A 36 -7.82 22.72 -14.28
CA ASP A 36 -9.01 22.62 -15.12
C ASP A 36 -10.28 23.07 -14.37
N PRO A 37 -10.72 24.34 -14.55
CA PRO A 37 -11.93 24.88 -13.93
C PRO A 37 -13.24 24.26 -14.42
N TRP A 38 -13.21 23.44 -15.47
CA TRP A 38 -14.39 22.77 -16.03
C TRP A 38 -14.64 21.39 -15.41
N VAL A 39 -13.72 20.88 -14.59
CA VAL A 39 -13.92 19.64 -13.83
C VAL A 39 -14.99 19.87 -12.76
N ASP A 40 -15.97 18.98 -12.70
CA ASP A 40 -16.93 18.93 -11.59
C ASP A 40 -16.21 18.47 -10.31
N GLU A 41 -15.94 19.42 -9.42
CA GLU A 41 -15.24 19.18 -8.15
C GLU A 41 -15.95 18.10 -7.32
N ALA A 42 -17.29 18.15 -7.23
CA ALA A 42 -18.04 17.21 -6.40
C ALA A 42 -17.95 15.78 -6.94
N ALA A 43 -18.06 15.62 -8.26
CA ALA A 43 -17.89 14.32 -8.90
C ALA A 43 -16.45 13.79 -8.75
N ALA A 44 -15.44 14.64 -8.96
CA ALA A 44 -14.04 14.24 -8.85
C ALA A 44 -13.65 13.88 -7.40
N CYS A 45 -14.09 14.66 -6.42
CA CYS A 45 -13.87 14.37 -5.01
C CYS A 45 -14.64 13.12 -4.55
N GLY A 46 -15.87 12.93 -5.04
CA GLY A 46 -16.68 11.74 -4.77
C GLY A 46 -16.00 10.47 -5.27
N ALA A 47 -15.58 10.47 -6.54
CA ALA A 47 -14.87 9.35 -7.14
C ALA A 47 -13.59 9.00 -6.36
N LEU A 48 -12.82 10.00 -5.91
CA LEU A 48 -11.63 9.77 -5.10
C LEU A 48 -11.98 9.15 -3.73
N LEU A 49 -13.01 9.63 -3.05
CA LEU A 49 -13.45 9.06 -1.77
C LEU A 49 -13.95 7.61 -1.94
N ASP A 50 -14.60 7.30 -3.06
CA ASP A 50 -15.04 5.94 -3.39
C ASP A 50 -13.86 5.01 -3.64
N VAL A 51 -12.84 5.44 -4.39
CA VAL A 51 -11.57 4.69 -4.60
C VAL A 51 -10.95 4.30 -3.25
N MET A 52 -10.97 5.23 -2.31
CA MET A 52 -10.37 5.08 -0.99
C MET A 52 -11.28 4.35 0.01
N GLY A 53 -12.55 4.14 -0.33
CA GLY A 53 -13.54 3.47 0.53
C GLY A 53 -14.03 4.31 1.72
N VAL A 54 -14.04 5.65 1.59
CA VAL A 54 -14.40 6.61 2.66
C VAL A 54 -15.63 7.48 2.28
N GLY A 55 -16.21 7.28 1.08
CA GLY A 55 -17.20 8.20 0.48
C GLY A 55 -18.69 7.93 0.71
N ALA A 56 -19.08 6.78 1.28
CA ALA A 56 -20.47 6.31 1.23
C ALA A 56 -21.53 7.27 1.83
N ASP A 57 -21.14 8.09 2.81
CA ASP A 57 -22.06 8.99 3.54
C ASP A 57 -21.77 10.49 3.29
N VAL A 58 -20.93 10.84 2.31
CA VAL A 58 -20.49 12.22 2.09
C VAL A 58 -21.22 12.84 0.90
N GLU A 59 -22.19 13.72 1.17
CA GLU A 59 -22.90 14.47 0.13
C GLU A 59 -22.06 15.65 -0.40
N ALA A 60 -21.96 15.76 -1.73
CA ALA A 60 -21.28 16.85 -2.45
C ALA A 60 -19.88 17.20 -1.88
N PRO A 61 -18.95 16.24 -1.83
CA PRO A 61 -17.62 16.44 -1.27
C PRO A 61 -16.85 17.51 -2.05
N ARG A 62 -16.05 18.31 -1.33
CA ARG A 62 -15.11 19.27 -1.94
C ARG A 62 -13.68 18.88 -1.62
N ALA A 63 -12.71 19.57 -2.22
CA ALA A 63 -11.29 19.35 -1.95
C ALA A 63 -10.97 19.42 -0.44
N ALA A 64 -11.58 20.35 0.29
CA ALA A 64 -11.45 20.45 1.74
C ALA A 64 -11.95 19.20 2.48
N THR A 65 -13.03 18.57 2.02
CA THR A 65 -13.59 17.34 2.58
C THR A 65 -12.64 16.16 2.37
N VAL A 66 -12.10 16.02 1.15
CA VAL A 66 -11.08 15.01 0.81
C VAL A 66 -9.86 15.14 1.71
N ILE A 67 -9.36 16.37 1.89
CA ILE A 67 -8.20 16.64 2.75
C ILE A 67 -8.52 16.30 4.20
N ALA A 68 -9.67 16.72 4.72
CA ALA A 68 -10.05 16.41 6.10
C ALA A 68 -10.09 14.90 6.36
N LEU A 69 -10.72 14.13 5.46
CA LEU A 69 -10.94 12.69 5.65
C LEU A 69 -9.71 11.84 5.31
N LEU A 70 -9.04 12.11 4.18
CA LEU A 70 -7.96 11.26 3.67
C LEU A 70 -6.56 11.74 4.09
N ALA A 71 -6.39 13.02 4.45
CA ALA A 71 -5.09 13.52 4.88
C ALA A 71 -4.99 13.72 6.39
N LEU A 72 -5.97 14.41 6.99
CA LEU A 72 -5.82 14.98 8.34
C LEU A 72 -6.48 14.18 9.47
N ASP A 73 -7.42 13.27 9.17
CA ASP A 73 -8.14 12.53 10.21
C ASP A 73 -7.22 11.60 11.03
N GLU A 74 -6.93 11.95 12.27
CA GLU A 74 -6.03 11.17 13.14
C GLU A 74 -6.66 9.86 13.65
N THR A 75 -7.99 9.73 13.56
CA THR A 75 -8.76 8.66 14.22
C THR A 75 -8.74 7.35 13.42
N THR A 76 -8.49 7.42 12.11
CA THR A 76 -8.49 6.30 11.19
C THR A 76 -7.11 6.02 10.60
N SER A 77 -6.74 4.74 10.41
CA SER A 77 -5.49 4.38 9.73
C SER A 77 -5.58 4.48 8.20
N SER A 78 -6.72 4.94 7.68
CA SER A 78 -6.95 5.17 6.24
C SER A 78 -6.46 6.54 5.77
N SER A 79 -6.31 7.50 6.70
CA SER A 79 -5.77 8.81 6.40
C SER A 79 -4.25 8.83 6.45
N ILE A 80 -3.61 9.86 5.88
CA ILE A 80 -2.16 10.06 5.96
C ILE A 80 -1.68 10.20 7.40
N VAL A 81 -2.26 11.14 8.17
CA VAL A 81 -1.83 11.41 9.55
C VAL A 81 -2.05 10.19 10.44
N GLY A 82 -3.21 9.53 10.32
CA GLY A 82 -3.52 8.35 11.11
C GLY A 82 -2.67 7.14 10.74
N ALA A 83 -2.38 6.92 9.45
CA ALA A 83 -1.44 5.87 9.03
C ALA A 83 -0.02 6.12 9.59
N LEU A 84 0.50 7.34 9.49
CA LEU A 84 1.82 7.69 10.04
C LEU A 84 1.87 7.57 11.57
N ARG A 85 0.79 7.94 12.27
CA ARG A 85 0.63 7.69 13.70
C ARG A 85 0.72 6.20 14.02
N CYS A 86 -0.04 5.36 13.31
CA CYS A 86 -0.01 3.91 13.49
C CYS A 86 1.37 3.30 13.17
N ALA A 87 2.04 3.77 12.11
CA ALA A 87 3.40 3.35 11.77
C ALA A 87 4.39 3.67 12.90
N ARG A 88 4.33 4.88 13.44
CA ARG A 88 5.18 5.32 14.55
C ARG A 88 4.91 4.53 15.83
N GLU A 89 3.64 4.27 16.16
CA GLU A 89 3.30 3.46 17.34
C GLU A 89 3.76 2.01 17.22
N ASN A 90 3.63 1.40 16.04
CA ASN A 90 4.20 0.08 15.78
C ASN A 90 5.73 0.10 15.89
N ALA A 91 6.39 1.11 15.32
CA ALA A 91 7.84 1.26 15.39
C ALA A 91 8.35 1.42 16.83
N ARG A 92 7.57 2.10 17.69
CA ARG A 92 7.86 2.26 19.13
C ARG A 92 7.94 0.91 19.85
N GLY A 93 7.10 -0.03 19.43
CA GLY A 93 7.02 -1.38 20.00
C GLY A 93 8.08 -2.36 19.50
N VAL A 94 8.88 -1.99 18.49
CA VAL A 94 9.92 -2.85 17.89
C VAL A 94 11.27 -2.14 17.70
N ARG A 95 11.56 -1.14 18.55
CA ARG A 95 12.79 -0.31 18.48
C ARG A 95 14.08 -1.11 18.59
N GLU A 96 14.02 -2.29 19.19
CA GLU A 96 15.13 -3.23 19.31
C GLU A 96 15.40 -4.02 18.03
N VAL A 97 14.48 -3.97 17.06
CA VAL A 97 14.56 -4.70 15.78
C VAL A 97 14.83 -3.77 14.60
N ILE A 98 14.28 -2.56 14.61
CA ILE A 98 14.56 -1.53 13.60
C ILE A 98 15.81 -0.71 13.97
N SER A 99 16.43 -0.04 13.00
CA SER A 99 17.54 0.88 13.32
C SER A 99 17.05 2.11 14.07
N SER A 100 17.93 2.73 14.87
CA SER A 100 17.66 4.02 15.53
C SER A 100 17.26 5.09 14.52
N GLU A 101 17.91 5.13 13.36
CA GLU A 101 17.60 6.07 12.28
C GLU A 101 16.17 5.90 11.72
N MET A 102 15.68 4.66 11.59
CA MET A 102 14.31 4.41 11.15
C MET A 102 13.29 4.88 12.20
N TRP A 103 13.56 4.59 13.47
CA TRP A 103 12.74 5.07 14.58
C TRP A 103 12.69 6.60 14.60
N GLU A 104 13.86 7.26 14.54
CA GLU A 104 13.97 8.71 14.50
C GLU A 104 13.28 9.30 13.28
N CYS A 105 13.38 8.65 12.12
CA CYS A 105 12.69 9.08 10.91
C CYS A 105 11.17 9.16 11.13
N LEU A 106 10.55 8.10 11.65
CA LEU A 106 9.10 8.07 11.92
C LEU A 106 8.71 9.00 13.07
N ASN A 107 9.50 9.07 14.13
CA ASN A 107 9.21 9.91 15.28
C ASN A 107 9.30 11.40 14.94
N ALA A 108 10.34 11.82 14.21
CA ALA A 108 10.47 13.19 13.71
C ALA A 108 9.36 13.53 12.72
N THR A 109 9.01 12.60 11.82
CA THR A 109 7.88 12.78 10.90
C THR A 109 6.60 13.07 11.67
N TYR A 110 6.28 12.26 12.68
CA TYR A 110 5.09 12.42 13.51
C TYR A 110 5.04 13.78 14.22
N HIS A 111 6.13 14.21 14.86
CA HIS A 111 6.16 15.50 15.57
C HIS A 111 6.01 16.70 14.63
N LEU A 112 6.52 16.60 13.39
CA LEU A 112 6.39 17.64 12.39
C LEU A 112 5.01 17.66 11.71
N LEU A 113 4.17 16.63 11.87
CA LEU A 113 2.84 16.61 11.25
C LEU A 113 2.01 17.83 11.70
N GLY A 114 1.93 18.10 13.01
CA GLY A 114 1.13 19.21 13.53
C GLY A 114 1.50 20.59 12.98
N GLU A 115 2.80 20.84 12.76
CA GLU A 115 3.30 22.08 12.15
C GLU A 115 3.01 22.15 10.64
N ARG A 116 2.96 21.00 9.96
CA ARG A 116 2.76 20.90 8.51
C ARG A 116 1.29 20.79 8.11
N THR A 117 0.41 20.45 9.03
CA THR A 117 -1.04 20.36 8.81
C THR A 117 -1.77 21.70 8.90
N ASP A 118 -1.07 22.78 9.27
CA ASP A 118 -1.64 24.13 9.30
C ASP A 118 -1.89 24.64 7.86
N ALA A 119 -3.04 24.25 7.31
CA ALA A 119 -3.49 24.47 5.94
C ALA A 119 -3.91 25.92 5.65
N SER A 120 -3.71 26.84 6.61
CA SER A 120 -4.08 28.26 6.52
C SER A 120 -3.21 29.06 5.53
N SER A 121 -2.10 28.50 5.02
CA SER A 121 -1.26 29.15 4.01
C SER A 121 -1.56 28.65 2.59
N ALA A 122 -1.70 29.57 1.63
CA ALA A 122 -1.70 29.25 0.21
C ALA A 122 -0.36 28.58 -0.16
N GLY A 123 -0.39 27.26 -0.40
CA GLY A 123 0.80 26.42 -0.61
C GLY A 123 1.08 25.39 0.51
N GLY A 124 0.42 25.50 1.66
CA GLY A 124 0.62 24.59 2.80
C GLY A 124 0.23 23.13 2.51
N GLN A 125 -0.86 22.92 1.74
CA GLN A 125 -1.36 21.57 1.40
C GLN A 125 -0.37 20.80 0.51
N ARG A 126 0.14 21.43 -0.55
CA ARG A 126 1.14 20.80 -1.42
C ARG A 126 2.45 20.55 -0.67
N ALA A 127 2.90 21.50 0.14
CA ALA A 127 4.08 21.31 1.00
C ALA A 127 3.91 20.14 1.97
N PHE A 128 2.70 19.91 2.50
CA PHE A 128 2.39 18.74 3.32
C PHE A 128 2.51 17.43 2.53
N PHE A 129 1.92 17.34 1.33
CA PHE A 129 2.02 16.12 0.52
C PHE A 129 3.44 15.82 0.06
N GLU A 130 4.21 16.85 -0.36
CA GLU A 130 5.63 16.67 -0.67
C GLU A 130 6.42 16.20 0.55
N PHE A 131 6.20 16.81 1.72
CA PHE A 131 6.82 16.36 2.96
C PHE A 131 6.54 14.88 3.22
N VAL A 132 5.28 14.43 3.12
CA VAL A 132 4.93 13.02 3.35
C VAL A 132 5.64 12.08 2.35
N LYS A 133 5.66 12.44 1.06
CA LYS A 133 6.36 11.68 0.01
C LYS A 133 7.86 11.59 0.29
N GLU A 134 8.50 12.70 0.66
CA GLU A 134 9.90 12.76 1.05
C GLU A 134 10.19 11.90 2.28
N ARG A 135 9.37 12.00 3.33
CA ARG A 135 9.55 11.20 4.57
C ARG A 135 9.39 9.71 4.32
N ALA A 136 8.44 9.29 3.49
CA ALA A 136 8.30 7.90 3.10
C ALA A 136 9.50 7.40 2.28
N ALA A 137 10.04 8.23 1.37
CA ALA A 137 11.26 7.91 0.61
C ALA A 137 12.49 7.78 1.52
N VAL A 138 12.66 8.71 2.48
CA VAL A 138 13.72 8.64 3.51
C VAL A 138 13.59 7.36 4.32
N PHE A 139 12.39 7.04 4.80
CA PHE A 139 12.14 5.79 5.55
C PHE A 139 12.48 4.55 4.72
N ALA A 140 12.08 4.51 3.45
CA ALA A 140 12.38 3.39 2.56
C ALA A 140 13.89 3.24 2.30
N GLY A 141 14.61 4.35 2.11
CA GLY A 141 16.06 4.37 1.96
C GLY A 141 16.79 3.88 3.21
N LEU A 142 16.39 4.37 4.39
CA LEU A 142 16.92 3.91 5.68
C LEU A 142 16.68 2.41 5.87
N ALA A 143 15.46 1.92 5.60
CA ALA A 143 15.15 0.51 5.72
C ALA A 143 16.02 -0.39 4.83
N ASP A 144 16.46 0.09 3.65
CA ASP A 144 17.35 -0.67 2.78
C ASP A 144 18.84 -0.55 3.15
N SER A 145 19.25 0.57 3.74
CA SER A 145 20.65 0.83 4.10
C SER A 145 21.05 0.34 5.50
N THR A 146 20.12 0.32 6.46
CA THR A 146 20.45 0.07 7.89
C THR A 146 19.93 -1.26 8.43
N MET A 147 18.87 -1.82 7.85
CA MET A 147 18.34 -3.11 8.32
C MET A 147 19.15 -4.28 7.78
N SER A 148 19.33 -5.30 8.62
CA SER A 148 19.74 -6.62 8.14
C SER A 148 18.64 -7.20 7.25
N ARG A 149 19.01 -7.88 6.16
CA ARG A 149 18.06 -8.54 5.23
C ARG A 149 17.54 -9.86 5.81
N ASP A 150 17.07 -9.80 7.04
CA ASP A 150 16.49 -10.89 7.81
C ASP A 150 14.95 -10.85 7.76
N ASP A 151 14.30 -11.61 8.63
CA ASP A 151 12.84 -11.74 8.65
C ASP A 151 12.15 -10.41 8.95
N ALA A 152 12.78 -9.52 9.73
CA ALA A 152 12.21 -8.22 10.03
C ALA A 152 12.09 -7.36 8.77
N TRP A 153 13.17 -7.29 7.99
CA TRP A 153 13.17 -6.61 6.69
C TRP A 153 12.17 -7.24 5.71
N ARG A 154 12.02 -8.57 5.76
CA ARG A 154 11.07 -9.31 4.92
C ARG A 154 9.62 -8.94 5.23
N PHE A 155 9.20 -8.96 6.50
CA PHE A 155 7.83 -8.59 6.91
C PHE A 155 7.50 -7.15 6.53
N LEU A 156 8.44 -6.22 6.77
CA LEU A 156 8.25 -4.81 6.42
C LEU A 156 7.93 -4.62 4.94
N GLY A 157 8.76 -5.15 4.04
CA GLY A 157 8.48 -5.00 2.62
C GLY A 157 7.41 -5.96 2.07
N LEU A 158 7.01 -7.00 2.82
CA LEU A 158 5.84 -7.82 2.48
C LEU A 158 4.57 -6.98 2.63
N GLY A 159 4.41 -6.28 3.76
CA GLY A 159 3.32 -5.32 3.96
C GLY A 159 3.31 -4.25 2.87
N ARG A 160 4.47 -3.61 2.63
CA ARG A 160 4.63 -2.62 1.55
C ARG A 160 4.16 -3.13 0.19
N SER A 161 4.55 -4.35 -0.17
CA SER A 161 4.20 -4.95 -1.48
C SER A 161 2.70 -5.18 -1.60
N LEU A 162 2.03 -5.62 -0.53
CA LEU A 162 0.58 -5.83 -0.55
C LEU A 162 -0.21 -4.52 -0.57
N GLU A 163 0.29 -3.46 0.06
CA GLU A 163 -0.34 -2.13 -0.03
C GLU A 163 -0.28 -1.59 -1.47
N ARG A 164 0.87 -1.71 -2.15
CA ARG A 164 1.01 -1.32 -3.57
C ARG A 164 0.04 -2.02 -4.49
N VAL A 165 -0.14 -3.33 -4.30
CA VAL A 165 -1.10 -4.11 -5.09
C VAL A 165 -2.50 -3.58 -4.88
N ASP A 166 -2.92 -3.38 -3.63
CA ASP A 166 -4.27 -2.89 -3.33
C ASP A 166 -4.52 -1.49 -3.92
N MET A 167 -3.62 -0.54 -3.68
CA MET A 167 -3.75 0.84 -4.15
C MET A 167 -3.75 0.92 -5.69
N THR A 168 -2.88 0.17 -6.35
CA THR A 168 -2.84 0.13 -7.83
C THR A 168 -4.11 -0.49 -8.39
N CYS A 169 -4.64 -1.55 -7.78
CA CYS A 169 -5.90 -2.16 -8.21
C CYS A 169 -7.08 -1.19 -8.05
N ARG A 170 -7.17 -0.46 -6.93
CA ARG A 170 -8.22 0.55 -6.70
C ARG A 170 -8.21 1.65 -7.75
N LEU A 171 -7.03 2.18 -8.06
CA LEU A 171 -6.85 3.22 -9.08
C LEU A 171 -7.22 2.70 -10.49
N LEU A 172 -6.80 1.48 -10.84
CA LEU A 172 -7.14 0.87 -12.12
C LEU A 172 -8.64 0.58 -12.25
N THR A 173 -9.29 0.04 -11.21
CA THR A 173 -10.73 -0.27 -11.22
C THR A 173 -11.56 0.98 -11.50
N THR A 174 -11.26 2.06 -10.78
CA THR A 174 -11.98 3.33 -10.93
C THR A 174 -11.75 3.93 -12.31
N ARG A 175 -10.49 3.92 -12.78
CA ARG A 175 -10.15 4.49 -14.08
C ARG A 175 -10.77 3.71 -15.23
N TRP A 176 -10.87 2.38 -15.11
CA TRP A 176 -11.47 1.54 -16.15
C TRP A 176 -12.98 1.75 -16.26
N ALA A 177 -13.67 2.02 -15.14
CA ALA A 177 -15.09 2.33 -15.13
C ALA A 177 -15.39 3.70 -15.78
N ASP A 178 -14.51 4.68 -15.58
CA ASP A 178 -14.60 6.03 -16.15
C ASP A 178 -13.84 6.13 -17.50
N ALA A 179 -14.43 5.55 -18.56
CA ALA A 179 -13.85 5.36 -19.89
C ALA A 179 -13.52 6.66 -20.70
N THR A 180 -13.26 7.79 -20.04
CA THR A 180 -13.18 9.12 -20.63
C THR A 180 -11.73 9.59 -20.93
N GLY A 181 -11.27 9.45 -22.18
CA GLY A 181 -10.09 10.16 -22.71
C GLY A 181 -8.70 9.76 -22.17
N SER A 182 -7.64 10.25 -22.82
CA SER A 182 -6.24 9.97 -22.43
C SER A 182 -5.78 10.74 -21.19
N ALA A 183 -6.40 11.89 -20.90
CA ALA A 183 -6.04 12.74 -19.76
C ALA A 183 -6.19 12.02 -18.41
N GLY A 184 -7.28 11.27 -18.20
CA GLY A 184 -7.45 10.51 -16.96
C GLY A 184 -6.42 9.39 -16.80
N TRP A 185 -5.93 8.79 -17.89
CA TRP A 185 -4.84 7.80 -17.83
C TRP A 185 -3.49 8.41 -17.47
N VAL A 186 -3.21 9.64 -17.92
CA VAL A 186 -2.05 10.42 -17.45
C VAL A 186 -2.14 10.64 -15.94
N THR A 187 -3.32 11.03 -15.45
CA THR A 187 -3.59 11.22 -14.01
C THR A 187 -3.37 9.92 -13.23
N THR A 188 -3.94 8.79 -13.66
CA THR A 188 -3.73 7.48 -13.02
C THR A 188 -2.26 7.10 -12.99
N LEU A 189 -1.52 7.27 -14.10
CA LEU A 189 -0.08 7.01 -14.13
C LEU A 189 0.69 7.94 -13.18
N ARG A 190 0.29 9.20 -13.01
CA ARG A 190 0.91 10.12 -12.04
C ARG A 190 0.62 9.69 -10.59
N CYS A 191 -0.62 9.27 -10.30
CA CYS A 191 -0.99 8.71 -9.00
C CYS A 191 -0.17 7.46 -8.65
N CYS A 192 0.17 6.61 -9.63
CA CYS A 192 1.04 5.45 -9.42
C CYS A 192 2.56 5.76 -9.53
N ALA A 193 2.99 7.03 -9.61
CA ALA A 193 4.38 7.42 -9.89
C ALA A 193 4.98 6.75 -11.17
N ALA A 194 4.12 6.42 -12.12
CA ALA A 194 4.39 5.57 -13.27
C ALA A 194 4.58 6.35 -14.57
N HIS A 195 4.15 7.61 -14.64
CA HIS A 195 4.07 8.37 -15.89
C HIS A 195 5.40 8.44 -16.66
N GLU A 196 6.50 8.79 -16.00
CA GLU A 196 7.81 8.87 -16.66
C GLU A 196 8.34 7.49 -17.08
N ALA A 197 8.10 6.46 -16.26
CA ALA A 197 8.50 5.09 -16.58
C ALA A 197 7.73 4.56 -17.79
N TYR A 198 6.42 4.81 -17.85
CA TYR A 198 5.58 4.50 -19.00
C TYR A 198 6.11 5.15 -20.28
N LEU A 199 6.38 6.46 -20.26
CA LEU A 199 6.88 7.19 -21.44
C LEU A 199 8.24 6.65 -21.90
N ARG A 200 9.11 6.23 -20.96
CA ARG A 200 10.40 5.62 -21.26
C ARG A 200 10.25 4.24 -21.91
N THR A 201 9.29 3.44 -21.45
CA THR A 201 9.04 2.08 -21.94
C THR A 201 8.41 2.11 -23.33
N TYR A 202 7.30 2.83 -23.52
CA TYR A 202 6.55 2.78 -24.77
C TYR A 202 6.96 3.83 -25.79
N ARG A 203 7.60 4.94 -25.38
CA ARG A 203 8.00 6.07 -26.23
C ARG A 203 6.85 6.60 -27.11
N LYS A 204 5.64 6.56 -26.58
CA LYS A 204 4.39 6.95 -27.23
C LYS A 204 3.55 7.78 -26.27
N ALA A 205 2.57 8.50 -26.81
CA ALA A 205 1.53 9.12 -26.01
C ALA A 205 0.81 8.08 -25.15
N VAL A 206 0.18 8.55 -24.06
CA VAL A 206 -0.57 7.68 -23.16
C VAL A 206 -1.79 7.13 -23.88
N ASP A 207 -1.84 5.80 -23.97
CA ASP A 207 -2.95 5.00 -24.46
C ASP A 207 -3.55 4.21 -23.30
N SER A 208 -4.87 4.04 -23.30
CA SER A 208 -5.59 3.38 -22.20
C SER A 208 -5.16 1.92 -22.01
N SER A 209 -5.03 1.18 -23.11
CA SER A 209 -4.69 -0.24 -23.07
C SER A 209 -3.25 -0.43 -22.64
N LEU A 210 -2.32 0.37 -23.18
CA LEU A 210 -0.91 0.32 -22.79
C LEU A 210 -0.68 0.76 -21.34
N ALA A 211 -1.42 1.77 -20.86
CA ALA A 211 -1.30 2.24 -19.48
C ALA A 211 -1.84 1.20 -18.48
N ALA A 212 -2.97 0.57 -18.79
CA ALA A 212 -3.51 -0.54 -18.01
C ALA A 212 -2.55 -1.74 -18.01
N GLU A 213 -2.04 -2.13 -19.19
CA GLU A 213 -1.03 -3.19 -19.33
C GLU A 213 0.23 -2.88 -18.51
N PHE A 214 0.73 -1.65 -18.56
CA PHE A 214 1.91 -1.23 -17.81
C PHE A 214 1.73 -1.38 -16.29
N LEU A 215 0.64 -0.83 -15.76
CA LEU A 215 0.35 -0.87 -14.33
C LEU A 215 0.00 -2.29 -13.84
N LEU A 216 -0.54 -3.14 -14.71
CA LEU A 216 -0.91 -4.50 -14.37
C LEU A 216 0.29 -5.46 -14.47
N LEU A 217 1.07 -5.41 -15.55
CA LEU A 217 1.97 -6.50 -15.97
C LEU A 217 3.45 -6.14 -16.04
N ASP A 218 3.84 -4.87 -15.99
CA ASP A 218 5.26 -4.51 -16.15
C ASP A 218 6.12 -5.15 -15.07
N ARG A 219 7.15 -5.91 -15.45
CA ARG A 219 7.95 -6.70 -14.50
C ARG A 219 9.03 -5.90 -13.77
N LEU A 220 9.35 -4.72 -14.29
CA LEU A 220 10.47 -3.88 -13.83
C LEU A 220 9.97 -2.69 -13.00
N PHE A 221 8.73 -2.26 -13.22
CA PHE A 221 8.14 -1.13 -12.52
C PHE A 221 7.70 -1.54 -11.10
N PRO A 222 8.29 -0.98 -10.02
CA PRO A 222 8.10 -1.49 -8.66
C PRO A 222 6.69 -1.40 -8.08
N ARG A 223 5.79 -0.64 -8.72
CA ARG A 223 4.40 -0.45 -8.32
C ARG A 223 3.42 -1.14 -9.26
N SER A 224 3.89 -1.82 -10.31
CA SER A 224 2.97 -2.66 -11.08
C SER A 224 2.42 -3.76 -10.17
N VAL A 225 1.20 -4.20 -10.47
CA VAL A 225 0.55 -5.28 -9.72
C VAL A 225 1.41 -6.54 -9.78
N TYR A 226 1.90 -6.90 -10.97
CA TYR A 226 2.75 -8.08 -11.18
C TYR A 226 4.07 -8.02 -10.39
N ALA A 227 4.81 -6.91 -10.45
CA ALA A 227 6.09 -6.80 -9.76
C ALA A 227 5.91 -6.81 -8.23
N SER A 228 4.86 -6.17 -7.73
CA SER A 228 4.52 -6.11 -6.30
C SER A 228 4.10 -7.50 -5.78
N LEU A 229 3.25 -8.24 -6.51
CA LEU A 229 2.91 -9.63 -6.18
C LEU A 229 4.14 -10.54 -6.19
N SER A 230 5.01 -10.39 -7.20
CA SER A 230 6.26 -11.16 -7.30
C SER A 230 7.19 -10.91 -6.11
N MET A 231 7.28 -9.66 -5.64
CA MET A 231 8.05 -9.30 -4.46
C MET A 231 7.45 -9.88 -3.19
N ALA A 232 6.13 -9.82 -3.02
CA ALA A 232 5.42 -10.40 -1.89
C ALA A 232 5.61 -11.93 -1.83
N GLU A 233 5.45 -12.62 -2.97
CA GLU A 233 5.65 -14.07 -3.07
C GLU A 233 7.09 -14.47 -2.71
N ARG A 234 8.08 -13.73 -3.22
CA ARG A 234 9.50 -13.98 -2.91
C ARG A 234 9.77 -13.86 -1.41
N ARG A 235 9.29 -12.80 -0.77
CA ARG A 235 9.45 -12.58 0.68
C ARG A 235 8.79 -13.70 1.49
N LEU A 236 7.61 -14.17 1.09
CA LEU A 236 6.94 -15.32 1.72
C LEU A 236 7.70 -16.63 1.54
N ALA A 237 8.38 -16.83 0.40
CA ALA A 237 9.22 -17.99 0.18
C ALA A 237 10.47 -17.96 1.10
N GLU A 238 11.07 -16.79 1.29
CA GLU A 238 12.22 -16.61 2.17
C GLU A 238 11.86 -16.72 3.66
N LEU A 239 10.69 -16.23 4.07
CA LEU A 239 10.16 -16.36 5.44
C LEU A 239 9.76 -17.81 5.80
N SER A 240 9.69 -18.70 4.81
CA SER A 240 9.34 -20.12 5.04
C SER A 240 10.08 -21.02 4.05
N PRO A 241 11.41 -21.18 4.22
CA PRO A 241 12.25 -21.97 3.31
C PRO A 241 11.89 -23.46 3.33
N SER A 242 11.45 -23.96 4.48
CA SER A 242 11.12 -25.35 4.78
C SER A 242 9.64 -25.66 4.58
N ALA A 243 9.09 -25.35 3.40
CA ALA A 243 7.89 -26.04 2.96
C ALA A 243 8.26 -27.53 2.85
N GLY A 244 7.65 -28.38 3.69
CA GLY A 244 7.92 -29.82 3.70
C GLY A 244 7.75 -30.46 2.31
N ARG A 245 8.06 -31.76 2.18
CA ARG A 245 7.97 -32.50 0.90
C ARG A 245 6.60 -32.43 0.21
N VAL A 246 5.56 -31.99 0.90
CA VAL A 246 4.19 -31.77 0.40
C VAL A 246 3.80 -30.30 0.63
N GLY A 247 3.34 -29.63 -0.44
CA GLY A 247 3.17 -28.16 -0.55
C GLY A 247 2.04 -27.50 0.24
N GLY A 248 1.68 -28.01 1.42
CA GLY A 248 0.53 -27.53 2.20
C GLY A 248 0.82 -26.45 3.27
N ALA A 249 2.07 -26.09 3.52
CA ALA A 249 2.41 -25.29 4.70
C ALA A 249 2.40 -23.75 4.50
N ASN A 250 2.22 -23.24 3.28
CA ASN A 250 2.31 -21.80 3.00
C ASN A 250 1.13 -21.31 2.13
N ASP A 251 -0.05 -21.20 2.74
CA ASP A 251 -1.27 -20.76 2.08
C ASP A 251 -1.15 -19.36 1.48
N ALA A 252 -0.53 -18.42 2.19
CA ALA A 252 -0.31 -17.06 1.68
C ALA A 252 0.48 -17.06 0.38
N ARG A 253 1.59 -17.81 0.31
CA ARG A 253 2.41 -17.91 -0.91
C ARG A 253 1.63 -18.58 -2.04
N ARG A 254 0.87 -19.63 -1.75
CA ARG A 254 0.03 -20.31 -2.74
C ARG A 254 -1.04 -19.38 -3.33
N ILE A 255 -1.69 -18.59 -2.48
CA ILE A 255 -2.72 -17.61 -2.88
C ILE A 255 -2.10 -16.53 -3.78
N LEU A 256 -1.04 -15.86 -3.34
CA LEU A 256 -0.38 -14.82 -4.14
C LEU A 256 0.27 -15.36 -5.41
N GLY A 257 0.89 -16.54 -5.33
CA GLY A 257 1.49 -17.21 -6.48
C GLY A 257 0.45 -17.57 -7.55
N ARG A 258 -0.76 -17.97 -7.15
CA ARG A 258 -1.88 -18.19 -8.08
C ARG A 258 -2.29 -16.90 -8.77
N ALA A 259 -2.57 -15.83 -8.02
CA ALA A 259 -2.96 -14.55 -8.59
C ALA A 259 -1.89 -13.99 -9.55
N ARG A 260 -0.60 -14.07 -9.17
CA ARG A 260 0.52 -13.68 -10.03
C ARG A 260 0.60 -14.52 -11.30
N THR A 261 0.40 -15.83 -11.20
CA THR A 261 0.43 -16.77 -12.34
C THR A 261 -0.72 -16.50 -13.30
N GLU A 262 -1.93 -16.23 -12.79
CA GLU A 262 -3.08 -15.87 -13.62
C GLU A 262 -2.83 -14.59 -14.43
N LEU A 263 -2.13 -13.61 -13.85
CA LEU A 263 -1.70 -12.41 -14.59
C LEU A 263 -0.59 -12.71 -15.61
N GLU A 264 0.34 -13.63 -15.30
CA GLU A 264 1.47 -13.95 -16.19
C GLU A 264 1.04 -14.66 -17.48
N PHE A 265 0.09 -15.59 -17.37
CA PHE A 265 -0.21 -16.54 -18.44
C PHE A 265 -1.51 -16.22 -19.21
N ARG A 266 -2.24 -15.15 -18.83
CA ARG A 266 -3.31 -14.59 -19.65
C ARG A 266 -2.73 -13.54 -20.60
N SER A 267 -3.20 -13.55 -21.84
CA SER A 267 -2.82 -12.51 -22.80
C SER A 267 -3.48 -11.17 -22.44
N VAL A 268 -2.87 -10.05 -22.87
CA VAL A 268 -3.44 -8.71 -22.68
C VAL A 268 -4.84 -8.61 -23.29
N GLY A 269 -5.07 -9.26 -24.44
CA GLY A 269 -6.38 -9.33 -25.08
C GLY A 269 -7.45 -10.08 -24.28
N GLU A 270 -7.07 -10.98 -23.38
CA GLU A 270 -7.98 -11.67 -22.45
C GLU A 270 -8.12 -10.92 -21.12
N LEU A 271 -7.09 -10.18 -20.69
CA LEU A 271 -7.06 -9.47 -19.41
C LEU A 271 -7.86 -8.17 -19.45
N LEU A 272 -7.64 -7.32 -20.46
CA LEU A 272 -8.23 -5.98 -20.49
C LEU A 272 -9.77 -5.99 -20.56
N PRO A 273 -10.43 -6.84 -21.36
CA PRO A 273 -11.90 -6.90 -21.37
C PRO A 273 -12.51 -7.32 -20.04
N ASP A 274 -11.77 -8.10 -19.25
CA ASP A 274 -12.18 -8.68 -17.96
C ASP A 274 -11.50 -7.98 -16.77
N LEU A 275 -10.92 -6.80 -17.00
CA LEU A 275 -10.06 -6.11 -16.03
C LEU A 275 -10.75 -5.92 -14.66
N PRO A 276 -12.03 -5.52 -14.57
CA PRO A 276 -12.68 -5.37 -13.27
C PRO A 276 -12.80 -6.67 -12.46
N GLU A 277 -12.96 -7.82 -13.10
CA GLU A 277 -12.97 -9.12 -12.39
C GLU A 277 -11.55 -9.54 -12.02
N VAL A 278 -10.59 -9.34 -12.91
CA VAL A 278 -9.16 -9.60 -12.65
C VAL A 278 -8.69 -8.83 -11.42
N LEU A 279 -8.98 -7.52 -11.36
CA LEU A 279 -8.58 -6.67 -10.24
C LEU A 279 -9.26 -7.08 -8.93
N ARG A 280 -10.57 -7.42 -8.97
CA ARG A 280 -11.28 -7.94 -7.78
C ARG A 280 -10.70 -9.27 -7.30
N SER A 281 -10.35 -10.18 -8.20
CA SER A 281 -9.69 -11.45 -7.87
C SER A 281 -8.34 -11.21 -7.20
N VAL A 282 -7.52 -10.30 -7.74
CA VAL A 282 -6.22 -9.93 -7.15
C VAL A 282 -6.39 -9.31 -5.76
N GLN A 283 -7.33 -8.39 -5.58
CA GLN A 283 -7.60 -7.79 -4.26
C GLN A 283 -8.10 -8.82 -3.25
N SER A 284 -9.01 -9.72 -3.66
CA SER A 284 -9.47 -10.83 -2.83
C SER A 284 -8.31 -11.74 -2.41
N ALA A 285 -7.41 -12.05 -3.35
CA ALA A 285 -6.20 -12.82 -3.06
C ALA A 285 -5.29 -12.11 -2.04
N CYS A 286 -5.14 -10.78 -2.11
CA CYS A 286 -4.38 -10.01 -1.14
C CYS A 286 -5.00 -10.03 0.28
N VAL A 287 -6.34 -9.96 0.38
CA VAL A 287 -7.06 -10.10 1.66
C VAL A 287 -6.83 -11.49 2.24
N LEU A 288 -7.13 -12.54 1.47
CA LEU A 288 -6.94 -13.93 1.90
C LEU A 288 -5.49 -14.26 2.26
N ALA A 289 -4.52 -13.69 1.53
CA ALA A 289 -3.11 -13.84 1.86
C ALA A 289 -2.74 -13.11 3.16
N THR A 290 -3.31 -11.93 3.42
CA THR A 290 -3.11 -11.19 4.68
C THR A 290 -3.65 -11.99 5.87
N ASP A 291 -4.82 -12.60 5.73
CA ASP A 291 -5.40 -13.46 6.76
C ASP A 291 -4.53 -14.70 7.01
N ALA A 292 -4.04 -15.34 5.95
CA ALA A 292 -3.13 -16.48 6.04
C ALA A 292 -1.78 -16.11 6.67
N ILE A 293 -1.25 -14.91 6.38
CA ILE A 293 -0.05 -14.35 7.02
C ILE A 293 -0.32 -14.15 8.52
N ALA A 294 -1.45 -13.55 8.88
CA ALA A 294 -1.80 -13.28 10.26
C ALA A 294 -1.96 -14.57 11.07
N ALA A 295 -2.69 -15.54 10.54
CA ALA A 295 -2.89 -16.85 11.17
C ALA A 295 -1.58 -17.60 11.39
N ARG A 296 -0.60 -17.45 10.48
CA ARG A 296 0.68 -18.16 10.54
C ARG A 296 1.72 -17.44 11.40
N PHE A 297 1.83 -16.13 11.27
CA PHE A 297 2.96 -15.35 11.79
C PHE A 297 2.58 -14.37 12.90
N PHE A 298 1.31 -13.94 13.00
CA PHE A 298 0.86 -12.96 14.00
C PHE A 298 0.13 -13.62 15.16
N ALA A 299 -0.42 -14.81 14.96
CA ALA A 299 -0.98 -15.64 16.02
C ALA A 299 0.10 -16.42 16.79
N ALA A 300 0.49 -15.95 17.98
CA ALA A 300 1.12 -16.79 18.99
C ALA A 300 0.79 -16.31 20.41
N THR A 301 -0.35 -16.75 20.95
CA THR A 301 -0.52 -17.03 22.38
C THR A 301 -1.61 -18.11 22.58
N GLN A 302 -1.20 -19.38 22.60
CA GLN A 302 -1.86 -20.57 23.22
C GLN A 302 -1.08 -21.79 22.70
N ALA A 303 -0.46 -22.67 23.46
CA ALA A 303 -0.47 -22.94 24.89
C ALA A 303 0.91 -23.47 25.31
N VAL A 304 1.38 -23.10 26.51
CA VAL A 304 2.24 -24.00 27.29
C VAL A 304 1.29 -24.68 28.26
N PRO A 305 0.87 -25.95 28.05
CA PRO A 305 0.29 -26.70 29.14
C PRO A 305 1.46 -26.95 30.12
N TRP A 306 1.49 -26.19 31.21
CA TRP A 306 2.23 -26.66 32.37
C TRP A 306 1.50 -27.93 32.84
N HIS A 307 2.20 -29.06 32.77
CA HIS A 307 1.79 -30.25 33.49
C HIS A 307 1.60 -29.87 34.95
N GLU A 308 0.43 -30.17 35.52
CA GLU A 308 0.26 -30.18 36.97
C GLU A 308 1.31 -31.11 37.56
N GLU A 309 2.24 -30.56 38.33
CA GLU A 309 2.99 -31.33 39.30
C GLU A 309 1.96 -31.94 40.27
N THR A 310 1.75 -33.24 40.17
CA THR A 310 0.98 -33.99 41.17
C THR A 310 1.59 -33.75 42.56
N PRO A 311 0.79 -33.41 43.58
CA PRO A 311 1.30 -33.21 44.92
C PRO A 311 1.75 -34.56 45.49
N TRP A 312 2.94 -34.54 46.05
CA TRP A 312 3.58 -35.62 46.78
C TRP A 312 2.67 -36.13 47.90
N ALA A 313 2.34 -37.41 47.87
CA ALA A 313 1.74 -38.12 49.00
C ALA A 313 2.09 -39.62 48.96
N GLY A 314 2.90 -40.07 49.92
CA GLY A 314 3.12 -41.48 50.26
C GLY A 314 4.55 -41.96 50.11
#